data_AF-A0A1E8YLE4-F1
#
_entry.id   AF-A0A1E8YLE4-F1
#
_cell.length_a   1.000
_cell.length_b   1.000
_cell.length_c   1.000
_cell.angle_alpha   90.00
_cell.angle_beta   90.00
_cell.angle_gamma   90.00
#
_symmetry.space_group_name_H-M   'P 1'
#
loop_
_entity.id
_entity.type
_entity.pdbx_description
1 polymer ?
#
loop_
_entity_poly.entity_id
_entity_poly.type
_entity_poly.pdbx_seq_one_letter_code
_entity_poly.pdbx_strand_id
1 'polypeptide(L)'
;MFWLITNLLYIEYFSKNQRFKQIFDYQLKEIVSIGCLMTIFWIVSWVNHSLLLSLIFIATATNYLLKGIRIISQNSQLRQNNWLIKFPTGFFVGWLIFETVVTLFAYMKSVGITFSGMLWVIVAIMTVLLLALFSSYYYAKYGNGMMMIAIILGVFGLTIQHHNKQFPYANNMIFICTLAIGVMMVALFIYLTHLKNQQNQKSITDIEK
;
A
#
# COMPACT_ATOMS: atom_id res chain seq x y z
N MET A 1 7.11 6.44 13.84
CA MET A 1 6.07 6.67 14.87
C MET A 1 4.99 5.59 14.86
N PHE A 2 4.28 5.34 13.75
CA PHE A 2 3.24 4.29 13.64
C PHE A 2 3.73 2.87 14.00
N TRP A 3 4.92 2.45 13.51
CA TRP A 3 5.46 1.11 13.83
C TRP A 3 6.01 0.97 15.27
N LEU A 4 6.44 2.10 15.87
CA LEU A 4 6.82 2.18 17.28
C LEU A 4 5.59 2.02 18.20
N ILE A 5 4.46 2.60 17.81
CA ILE A 5 3.17 2.45 18.50
C ILE A 5 2.65 1.02 18.35
N THR A 6 2.76 0.40 17.16
CA THR A 6 2.42 -1.02 17.03
C THR A 6 3.34 -1.89 17.89
N ASN A 7 4.66 -1.64 17.92
CA ASN A 7 5.60 -2.38 18.79
C ASN A 7 5.25 -2.28 20.28
N LEU A 8 4.77 -1.12 20.74
CA LEU A 8 4.30 -0.96 22.13
C LEU A 8 3.02 -1.77 22.39
N LEU A 9 2.04 -1.74 21.48
CA LEU A 9 0.82 -2.57 21.58
C LEU A 9 1.12 -4.09 21.45
N TYR A 10 2.20 -4.44 20.75
CA TYR A 10 2.67 -5.82 20.58
C TYR A 10 3.22 -6.43 21.88
N ILE A 11 3.85 -5.65 22.76
CA ILE A 11 4.49 -6.17 23.99
C ILE A 11 3.45 -6.86 24.90
N GLU A 12 2.27 -6.26 25.06
CA GLU A 12 1.23 -6.79 25.93
C GLU A 12 0.49 -8.00 25.31
N TYR A 13 0.34 -8.04 23.99
CA TYR A 13 -0.26 -9.18 23.29
C TYR A 13 0.69 -10.37 23.19
N PHE A 14 1.98 -10.12 22.94
CA PHE A 14 3.00 -11.17 22.88
C PHE A 14 3.26 -11.84 24.23
N SER A 15 3.04 -11.16 25.35
CA SER A 15 3.14 -11.78 26.68
C SER A 15 2.08 -12.86 26.89
N LYS A 16 0.86 -12.64 26.36
CA LYS A 16 -0.29 -13.55 26.48
C LYS A 16 -0.32 -14.66 25.42
N ASN A 17 0.32 -14.47 24.26
CA ASN A 17 0.25 -15.42 23.14
C ASN A 17 1.64 -15.86 22.62
N GLN A 18 2.28 -16.76 23.37
CA GLN A 18 3.66 -17.22 23.13
C GLN A 18 3.86 -17.90 21.77
N ARG A 19 2.86 -18.67 21.29
CA ARG A 19 2.94 -19.36 19.98
C ARG A 19 2.94 -18.36 18.82
N PHE A 20 2.11 -17.32 18.92
CA PHE A 20 2.10 -16.23 17.96
C PHE A 20 3.41 -15.45 17.97
N LYS A 21 3.98 -15.19 19.16
CA LYS A 21 5.28 -14.55 19.32
C LYS A 21 6.40 -15.31 18.62
N GLN A 22 6.49 -16.63 18.83
CA GLN A 22 7.50 -17.48 18.20
C GLN A 22 7.42 -17.43 16.67
N ILE A 23 6.20 -17.52 16.11
CA ILE A 23 5.99 -17.43 14.66
C ILE A 23 6.39 -16.06 14.14
N PHE A 24 6.01 -14.99 14.83
CA PHE A 24 6.36 -13.63 14.44
C PHE A 24 7.88 -13.41 14.47
N ASP A 25 8.54 -13.80 15.56
CA ASP A 25 9.99 -13.65 15.75
C ASP A 25 10.77 -14.43 14.71
N TYR A 26 10.35 -15.66 14.39
CA TYR A 26 11.05 -16.53 13.44
C TYR A 26 10.78 -16.17 11.97
N GLN A 27 9.55 -15.78 11.61
CA GLN A 27 9.16 -15.61 10.21
C GLN A 27 9.04 -14.17 9.75
N LEU A 28 8.72 -13.23 10.64
CA LEU A 28 8.30 -11.87 10.25
C LEU A 28 9.26 -10.78 10.70
N LYS A 29 9.86 -10.94 11.89
CA LYS A 29 10.63 -9.89 12.57
C LYS A 29 11.76 -9.34 11.72
N GLU A 30 12.59 -10.20 11.14
CA GLU A 30 13.73 -9.77 10.31
C GLU A 30 13.25 -9.00 9.07
N ILE A 31 12.29 -9.57 8.34
CA ILE A 31 11.74 -8.98 7.11
C ILE A 31 11.15 -7.60 7.38
N VAL A 32 10.37 -7.48 8.46
CA VAL A 32 9.75 -6.19 8.79
C VAL A 32 10.78 -5.21 9.32
N SER A 33 11.76 -5.65 10.12
CA SER A 33 12.84 -4.78 10.60
C SER A 33 13.65 -4.19 9.44
N ILE A 34 14.01 -5.02 8.46
CA ILE A 34 14.69 -4.55 7.23
C ILE A 34 13.78 -3.60 6.45
N GLY A 35 12.50 -3.94 6.27
CA GLY A 35 11.54 -3.06 5.60
C GLY A 35 11.43 -1.68 6.27
N CYS A 36 11.37 -1.64 7.60
CA CYS A 36 11.35 -0.40 8.37
C CYS A 36 12.66 0.38 8.25
N LEU A 37 13.81 -0.28 8.33
CA LEU A 37 15.11 0.35 8.16
C LEU A 37 15.24 1.00 6.77
N MET A 38 14.83 0.29 5.71
CA MET A 38 14.81 0.83 4.35
C MET A 38 13.85 2.01 4.22
N THR A 39 12.74 2.01 4.97
CA THR A 39 11.84 3.16 5.00
C THR A 39 12.50 4.40 5.63
N ILE A 40 13.29 4.22 6.70
CA ILE A 40 14.06 5.32 7.28
C ILE A 40 15.06 5.87 6.25
N PHE A 41 15.80 4.98 5.56
CA PHE A 41 16.74 5.40 4.52
C PHE A 41 16.06 6.08 3.33
N TRP A 42 14.85 5.66 2.97
CA TRP A 42 14.03 6.35 1.97
C TRP A 42 13.74 7.80 2.39
N ILE A 43 13.24 8.01 3.61
CA ILE A 43 12.92 9.35 4.14
C ILE A 43 14.17 10.22 4.21
N VAL A 44 15.27 9.68 4.75
CA VAL A 44 16.54 10.42 4.84
C VAL A 44 17.05 10.80 3.45
N SER A 45 16.98 9.89 2.48
CA SER A 45 17.39 10.17 1.09
C SER A 45 16.49 11.20 0.42
N TRP A 46 15.18 11.16 0.69
CA TRP A 46 14.21 12.14 0.18
C TRP A 46 14.51 13.55 0.69
N VAL A 47 14.70 13.69 2.00
CA VAL A 47 15.00 14.99 2.65
C VAL A 47 16.33 15.57 2.16
N ASN A 48 17.31 14.72 1.88
CA ASN A 48 18.61 15.13 1.32
C ASN A 48 18.60 15.26 -0.23
N HIS A 49 17.42 15.31 -0.86
CA HIS A 49 17.26 15.42 -2.32
C HIS A 49 17.97 14.34 -3.16
N SER A 50 18.36 13.23 -2.55
CA SER A 50 18.97 12.07 -3.21
C SER A 50 17.86 11.15 -3.76
N LEU A 51 17.14 11.63 -4.78
CA LEU A 51 15.89 11.02 -5.25
C LEU A 51 16.08 9.62 -5.87
N LEU A 52 17.21 9.35 -6.53
CA LEU A 52 17.50 8.01 -7.03
C LEU A 52 17.71 7.00 -5.90
N LEU A 53 18.46 7.37 -4.86
CA LEU A 53 18.62 6.55 -3.66
C LEU A 53 17.29 6.37 -2.94
N SER A 54 16.50 7.44 -2.85
CA SER A 54 15.13 7.40 -2.30
C SER A 54 14.28 6.35 -3.03
N LEU A 55 14.31 6.31 -4.36
CA LEU A 55 13.63 5.29 -5.17
C LEU A 55 14.10 3.86 -4.86
N ILE A 56 15.42 3.65 -4.76
CA ILE A 56 15.98 2.33 -4.45
C ILE A 56 15.52 1.86 -3.07
N PHE A 57 15.57 2.75 -2.07
CA PHE A 57 15.17 2.41 -0.70
C PHE A 57 13.68 2.16 -0.58
N ILE A 58 12.81 2.95 -1.21
CA ILE A 58 11.36 2.72 -1.14
C ILE A 58 10.93 1.45 -1.88
N ALA A 59 11.55 1.16 -3.04
CA ALA A 59 11.30 -0.09 -3.76
C ALA A 59 11.73 -1.30 -2.93
N THR A 60 12.90 -1.20 -2.27
CA THR A 60 13.41 -2.24 -1.38
C THR A 60 12.50 -2.43 -0.17
N ALA A 61 12.10 -1.35 0.51
CA ALA A 61 11.17 -1.37 1.64
C ALA A 61 9.83 -2.04 1.25
N THR A 62 9.25 -1.63 0.12
CA THR A 62 8.00 -2.18 -0.42
C THR A 62 8.12 -3.68 -0.67
N ASN A 63 9.22 -4.13 -1.28
CA ASN A 63 9.45 -5.56 -1.56
C ASN A 63 9.55 -6.39 -0.27
N TYR A 64 10.32 -5.94 0.73
CA TYR A 64 10.42 -6.64 2.01
C TYR A 64 9.07 -6.71 2.72
N LEU A 65 8.32 -5.61 2.76
CA LEU A 65 7.02 -5.59 3.43
C LEU A 65 5.96 -6.40 2.66
N LEU A 66 6.03 -6.46 1.32
CA LEU A 66 5.22 -7.39 0.51
C LEU A 66 5.54 -8.85 0.82
N LYS A 67 6.81 -9.22 1.02
CA LYS A 67 7.19 -10.56 1.51
C LYS A 67 6.56 -10.83 2.88
N GLY A 68 6.55 -9.84 3.77
CA GLY A 68 5.84 -9.89 5.05
C GLY A 68 4.35 -10.20 4.87
N ILE A 69 3.65 -9.44 4.01
CA ILE A 69 2.23 -9.67 3.69
C ILE A 69 1.99 -11.09 3.16
N ARG A 70 2.88 -11.59 2.30
CA ARG A 70 2.80 -12.97 1.80
C ARG A 70 2.85 -13.98 2.95
N ILE A 71 3.81 -13.86 3.86
CA ILE A 71 3.94 -14.76 5.03
C ILE A 71 2.68 -14.70 5.90
N ILE A 72 2.18 -13.49 6.17
CA ILE A 72 0.94 -13.27 6.93
C ILE A 72 -0.25 -13.94 6.25
N SER A 73 -0.35 -13.87 4.93
CA SER A 73 -1.45 -14.48 4.17
C SER A 73 -1.44 -16.01 4.20
N GLN A 74 -0.24 -16.61 4.27
CA GLN A 74 -0.02 -18.05 4.26
C GLN A 74 -0.13 -18.70 5.64
N ASN A 75 0.11 -17.94 6.73
CA ASN A 75 0.05 -18.45 8.09
C ASN A 75 -1.30 -18.15 8.75
N SER A 76 -2.07 -19.19 9.10
CA SER A 76 -3.42 -19.05 9.67
C SER A 76 -3.47 -18.24 10.96
N GLN A 77 -2.49 -18.40 11.85
CA GLN A 77 -2.42 -17.69 13.13
C GLN A 77 -2.11 -16.19 12.95
N LEU A 78 -1.24 -15.85 12.01
CA LEU A 78 -0.96 -14.45 11.66
C LEU A 78 -2.15 -13.82 10.92
N ARG A 79 -2.82 -14.59 10.06
CA ARG A 79 -3.94 -14.16 9.23
C ARG A 79 -5.18 -13.79 10.05
N GLN A 80 -5.40 -14.44 11.20
CA GLN A 80 -6.55 -14.17 12.08
C GLN A 80 -6.43 -12.84 12.82
N ASN A 81 -5.20 -12.34 13.06
CA ASN A 81 -4.95 -11.07 13.72
C ASN A 81 -5.03 -9.88 12.76
N ASN A 82 -6.26 -9.58 12.32
CA ASN A 82 -6.53 -8.54 11.33
C ASN A 82 -6.06 -7.15 11.77
N TRP A 83 -6.33 -6.75 13.01
CA TRP A 83 -6.05 -5.40 13.52
C TRP A 83 -4.59 -5.14 13.86
N LEU A 84 -3.90 -6.16 14.41
CA LEU A 84 -2.51 -6.00 14.86
C LEU A 84 -1.51 -6.08 13.71
N ILE A 85 -1.73 -6.98 12.75
CA ILE A 85 -0.76 -7.23 11.67
C ILE A 85 -1.29 -6.78 10.31
N LYS A 86 -2.44 -7.30 9.86
CA LYS A 86 -2.89 -7.06 8.48
C LYS A 86 -3.21 -5.59 8.23
N PHE A 87 -3.87 -4.94 9.18
CA PHE A 87 -4.23 -3.53 9.07
C PHE A 87 -3.02 -2.63 8.90
N PRO A 88 -2.09 -2.56 9.87
CA PRO A 88 -0.95 -1.66 9.75
C PRO A 88 -0.05 -2.03 8.58
N THR A 89 0.26 -3.30 8.37
CA THR A 89 1.17 -3.72 7.29
C THR A 89 0.55 -3.51 5.92
N GLY A 90 -0.74 -3.83 5.74
CA GLY A 90 -1.44 -3.65 4.48
C GLY A 90 -1.56 -2.19 4.09
N PHE A 91 -2.02 -1.36 5.02
CA PHE A 91 -2.14 0.08 4.80
C PHE A 91 -0.79 0.71 4.46
N PHE A 92 0.25 0.37 5.23
CA PHE A 92 1.59 0.93 5.04
C PHE A 92 2.21 0.53 3.71
N VAL A 93 2.07 -0.73 3.29
CA VAL A 93 2.53 -1.16 1.95
C VAL A 93 1.78 -0.42 0.85
N GLY A 94 0.46 -0.25 0.98
CA GLY A 94 -0.32 0.52 0.00
C GLY A 94 0.15 1.97 -0.09
N TRP A 95 0.48 2.58 1.05
CA TRP A 95 1.09 3.91 1.12
C TRP A 95 2.46 3.95 0.43
N LEU A 96 3.35 2.99 0.69
CA LEU A 96 4.68 2.96 0.05
C LEU A 96 4.60 2.77 -1.48
N ILE A 97 3.62 2.01 -1.97
CA ILE A 97 3.39 1.86 -3.41
C ILE A 97 3.00 3.23 -4.02
N PHE A 98 2.12 3.97 -3.36
CA PHE A 98 1.74 5.32 -3.78
C PHE A 98 2.95 6.28 -3.73
N GLU A 99 3.70 6.27 -2.64
CA GLU A 99 4.90 7.10 -2.46
C GLU A 99 6.02 6.75 -3.46
N THR A 100 6.11 5.50 -3.90
CA THR A 100 7.09 5.09 -4.94
C THR A 100 6.82 5.83 -6.24
N VAL A 101 5.54 5.98 -6.59
CA VAL A 101 5.11 6.75 -7.75
C VAL A 101 5.44 8.23 -7.57
N VAL A 102 5.08 8.84 -6.43
CA VAL A 102 5.40 10.25 -6.14
C VAL A 102 6.90 10.49 -6.24
N THR A 103 7.69 9.57 -5.68
CA THR A 103 9.15 9.63 -5.70
C THR A 103 9.70 9.52 -7.14
N LEU A 104 9.09 8.67 -7.97
CA LEU A 104 9.47 8.52 -9.36
C LEU A 104 9.24 9.81 -10.15
N PHE A 105 8.09 10.45 -9.99
CA PHE A 105 7.82 11.73 -10.65
C PHE A 105 8.78 12.84 -10.19
N ALA A 106 9.09 12.89 -8.89
CA ALA A 106 10.07 13.83 -8.38
C ALA A 106 11.47 13.59 -8.99
N TYR A 107 11.90 12.34 -9.06
CA TYR A 107 13.16 11.95 -9.69
C TYR A 107 13.19 12.33 -11.18
N MET A 108 12.16 11.97 -11.94
CA MET A 108 12.04 12.30 -13.37
C MET A 108 12.16 13.80 -13.60
N LYS A 109 11.46 14.61 -12.80
CA LYS A 109 11.57 16.06 -12.84
C LYS A 109 13.00 16.54 -12.54
N SER A 110 13.68 15.94 -11.56
CA SER A 110 15.04 16.33 -11.19
C SER A 110 16.09 16.07 -12.28
N VAL A 111 15.88 15.04 -13.12
CA VAL A 111 16.76 14.71 -14.25
C VAL A 111 16.33 15.38 -15.56
N GLY A 112 15.41 16.35 -15.50
CA GLY A 112 14.94 17.13 -16.64
C GLY A 112 13.86 16.46 -17.50
N ILE A 113 13.36 15.28 -17.11
CA ILE A 113 12.20 14.67 -17.76
C ILE A 113 10.96 15.41 -17.27
N THR A 114 10.48 16.32 -18.11
CA THR A 114 9.25 17.07 -17.86
C THR A 114 8.22 16.67 -18.90
N PHE A 115 6.99 16.44 -18.46
CA PHE A 115 5.86 16.31 -19.37
C PHE A 115 5.07 17.61 -19.34
N SER A 116 4.68 18.10 -20.51
CA SER A 116 3.89 19.31 -20.65
C SER A 116 2.60 19.03 -21.41
N GLY A 117 1.60 19.88 -21.19
CA GLY A 117 0.31 19.80 -21.86
C GLY A 117 -0.38 18.44 -21.69
N MET A 118 -0.91 17.91 -22.78
CA MET A 118 -1.73 16.70 -22.78
C MET A 118 -0.95 15.43 -22.41
N LEU A 119 0.36 15.40 -22.68
CA LEU A 119 1.20 14.25 -22.37
C LEU A 119 1.32 14.05 -20.85
N TRP A 120 1.39 15.13 -20.08
CA TRP A 120 1.36 15.07 -18.60
C TRP A 120 0.06 14.44 -18.08
N VAL A 121 -1.09 14.81 -18.68
CA VAL A 121 -2.39 14.25 -18.31
C VAL A 121 -2.46 12.75 -18.61
N ILE A 122 -1.99 12.33 -19.78
CA ILE A 122 -1.96 10.91 -20.18
C ILE A 122 -1.10 10.09 -19.20
N VAL A 123 0.09 10.57 -18.89
CA VAL A 123 1.01 9.90 -17.95
C VAL A 123 0.39 9.80 -16.56
N ALA A 124 -0.22 10.88 -16.05
CA ALA A 124 -0.89 10.88 -14.75
C ALA A 124 -2.05 9.86 -14.70
N ILE A 125 -2.91 9.82 -15.72
CA ILE A 125 -4.01 8.84 -15.82
C ILE A 125 -3.46 7.41 -15.84
N MET A 126 -2.42 7.17 -16.64
CA MET A 126 -1.81 5.85 -16.75
C MET A 126 -1.20 5.37 -15.44
N THR A 127 -0.55 6.27 -14.71
CA THR A 127 -0.06 5.99 -13.36
C THR A 127 -1.18 5.59 -12.39
N VAL A 128 -2.28 6.34 -12.37
CA VAL A 128 -3.40 6.03 -11.45
C VAL A 128 -4.04 4.69 -11.80
N LEU A 129 -4.16 4.35 -13.09
CA LEU A 129 -4.61 3.04 -13.55
C LEU A 129 -3.64 1.92 -13.13
N LEU A 130 -2.33 2.13 -13.23
CA LEU A 130 -1.34 1.16 -12.77
C LEU A 130 -1.43 0.94 -11.26
N LEU A 131 -1.62 2.00 -10.47
CA LEU A 131 -1.87 1.90 -9.02
C LEU A 131 -3.13 1.09 -8.72
N ALA A 132 -4.22 1.34 -9.45
CA ALA A 132 -5.47 0.59 -9.32
C ALA A 132 -5.27 -0.91 -9.62
N LEU A 133 -4.63 -1.24 -10.74
CA LEU A 133 -4.33 -2.61 -11.15
C LEU A 133 -3.44 -3.33 -10.14
N PHE A 134 -2.35 -2.67 -9.71
CA PHE A 134 -1.41 -3.22 -8.74
C PHE A 134 -2.12 -3.49 -7.40
N SER A 135 -2.89 -2.52 -6.91
CA SER A 135 -3.66 -2.66 -5.66
C SER A 135 -4.63 -3.84 -5.70
N SER A 136 -5.33 -4.00 -6.82
CA SER A 136 -6.32 -5.05 -7.04
C SER A 136 -5.67 -6.42 -7.17
N TYR A 137 -4.56 -6.53 -7.90
CA TYR A 137 -3.79 -7.77 -8.06
C TYR A 137 -3.31 -8.31 -6.71
N TYR A 138 -2.66 -7.46 -5.91
CA TYR A 138 -2.13 -7.87 -4.61
C TYR A 138 -3.24 -8.12 -3.59
N TYR A 139 -4.37 -7.41 -3.68
CA TYR A 139 -5.55 -7.72 -2.88
C TYR A 139 -6.12 -9.10 -3.23
N ALA A 140 -6.31 -9.40 -4.52
CA ALA A 140 -6.78 -10.70 -4.98
C ALA A 140 -5.82 -11.83 -4.55
N LYS A 141 -4.50 -11.59 -4.63
CA LYS A 141 -3.47 -12.59 -4.34
C LYS A 141 -3.27 -12.88 -2.85
N TYR A 142 -3.17 -11.84 -2.01
CA TYR A 142 -2.82 -11.98 -0.59
C TYR A 142 -4.00 -11.71 0.35
N GLY A 143 -5.08 -11.16 -0.18
CA GLY A 143 -6.31 -10.99 0.55
C GLY A 143 -6.29 -9.87 1.60
N ASN A 144 -5.30 -8.97 1.55
CA ASN A 144 -5.19 -7.83 2.45
C ASN A 144 -5.80 -6.57 1.80
N GLY A 145 -7.08 -6.32 2.10
CA GLY A 145 -7.83 -5.20 1.52
C GLY A 145 -7.34 -3.81 1.94
N MET A 146 -6.59 -3.73 3.05
CA MET A 146 -6.12 -2.45 3.60
C MET A 146 -5.12 -1.74 2.69
N MET A 147 -4.39 -2.51 1.88
CA MET A 147 -3.50 -1.96 0.87
C MET A 147 -4.27 -1.25 -0.25
N MET A 148 -5.43 -1.79 -0.64
CA MET A 148 -6.30 -1.17 -1.62
C MET A 148 -6.93 0.11 -1.06
N ILE A 149 -7.35 0.10 0.21
CA ILE A 149 -7.87 1.28 0.91
C ILE A 149 -6.83 2.42 0.94
N ALA A 150 -5.58 2.13 1.29
CA ALA A 150 -4.52 3.15 1.31
C ALA A 150 -4.32 3.81 -0.06
N ILE A 151 -4.34 3.03 -1.14
CA ILE A 151 -4.21 3.56 -2.50
C ILE A 151 -5.45 4.34 -2.92
N ILE A 152 -6.66 3.87 -2.58
CA ILE A 152 -7.91 4.62 -2.81
C ILE A 152 -7.84 6.00 -2.14
N LEU A 153 -7.37 6.07 -0.90
CA LEU A 153 -7.18 7.34 -0.18
C LEU A 153 -6.16 8.23 -0.88
N GLY A 154 -5.04 7.68 -1.38
CA GLY A 154 -4.07 8.42 -2.19
C GLY A 154 -4.69 9.02 -3.46
N VAL A 155 -5.52 8.26 -4.17
CA VAL A 155 -6.24 8.72 -5.38
C VAL A 155 -7.27 9.81 -5.04
N PHE A 156 -7.99 9.69 -3.93
CA PHE A 156 -8.87 10.76 -3.46
C PHE A 156 -8.09 12.01 -3.05
N GLY A 157 -6.92 11.86 -2.42
CA GLY A 157 -6.00 12.96 -2.15
C GLY A 157 -5.62 13.73 -3.41
N LEU A 158 -5.25 13.01 -4.48
CA LEU A 158 -4.99 13.61 -5.80
C LEU A 158 -6.23 14.33 -6.36
N THR A 159 -7.41 13.75 -6.20
CA THR A 159 -8.67 14.35 -6.64
C THR A 159 -8.91 15.70 -5.95
N ILE A 160 -8.78 15.74 -4.63
CA ILE A 160 -8.94 16.96 -3.83
C ILE A 160 -7.90 18.01 -4.24
N GLN A 161 -6.66 17.58 -4.45
CA GLN A 161 -5.57 18.48 -4.83
C GLN A 161 -5.79 19.14 -6.19
N HIS A 162 -6.28 18.38 -7.19
CA HIS A 162 -6.57 18.91 -8.52
C HIS A 162 -7.91 19.65 -8.61
N HIS A 163 -8.79 19.51 -7.62
CA HIS A 163 -9.98 20.36 -7.47
C HIS A 163 -9.63 21.76 -6.94
N ASN A 164 -8.63 21.85 -6.06
CA ASN A 164 -8.22 23.12 -5.47
C ASN A 164 -7.58 24.04 -6.53
N LYS A 165 -8.27 25.12 -6.91
CA LYS A 165 -7.77 26.10 -7.89
C LYS A 165 -6.50 26.84 -7.46
N GLN A 166 -6.17 26.84 -6.16
CA GLN A 166 -4.93 27.42 -5.65
C GLN A 166 -3.71 26.50 -5.87
N PHE A 167 -3.93 25.23 -6.22
CA PHE A 167 -2.85 24.33 -6.55
C PHE A 167 -2.25 24.74 -7.91
N PRO A 168 -0.94 25.04 -7.99
CA PRO A 168 -0.32 25.54 -9.23
C PRO A 168 -0.44 24.60 -10.44
N TYR A 169 -0.69 23.31 -10.19
CA TYR A 169 -0.86 22.29 -11.22
C TYR A 169 -2.30 21.74 -11.26
N ALA A 170 -3.28 22.51 -10.77
CA ALA A 170 -4.69 22.17 -10.85
C ALA A 170 -5.09 21.93 -12.30
N ASN A 171 -5.82 20.84 -12.55
CA ASN A 171 -6.21 20.45 -13.89
C ASN A 171 -7.55 19.71 -13.84
N ASN A 172 -8.56 20.25 -14.51
CA ASN A 172 -9.92 19.70 -14.51
C ASN A 172 -9.99 18.28 -15.09
N MET A 173 -9.20 17.95 -16.12
CA MET A 173 -9.19 16.60 -16.68
C MET A 173 -8.62 15.61 -15.67
N ILE A 174 -7.51 15.94 -15.01
CA ILE A 174 -6.93 15.08 -13.97
C ILE A 174 -7.91 14.92 -12.81
N PHE A 175 -8.58 15.98 -12.38
CA PHE A 175 -9.64 15.92 -11.37
C PHE A 175 -10.76 14.93 -11.76
N ILE A 176 -11.33 15.06 -12.96
CA ILE A 176 -12.43 14.18 -13.42
C ILE A 176 -11.94 12.73 -13.52
N CYS A 177 -10.76 12.49 -14.10
CA CYS A 177 -10.22 11.15 -14.26
C CYS A 177 -9.87 10.49 -12.92
N THR A 178 -9.25 11.22 -12.00
CA THR A 178 -8.92 10.68 -10.66
C THR A 178 -10.19 10.38 -9.86
N LEU A 179 -11.22 11.22 -9.96
CA LEU A 179 -12.53 10.95 -9.36
C LEU A 179 -13.18 9.69 -9.95
N ALA A 180 -13.24 9.58 -11.28
CA ALA A 180 -13.84 8.43 -11.97
C ALA A 180 -13.10 7.13 -11.63
N ILE A 181 -11.76 7.14 -11.66
CA ILE A 181 -10.95 5.97 -11.28
C ILE A 181 -11.12 5.66 -9.80
N GLY A 182 -11.16 6.67 -8.91
CA GLY A 182 -11.41 6.47 -7.48
C GLY A 182 -12.72 5.76 -7.21
N VAL A 183 -13.81 6.19 -7.85
CA VAL A 183 -15.13 5.53 -7.77
C VAL A 183 -15.06 4.09 -8.30
N MET A 184 -14.40 3.88 -9.44
CA MET A 184 -14.20 2.53 -10.01
C MET A 184 -13.41 1.62 -9.07
N MET A 185 -12.37 2.13 -8.41
CA MET A 185 -11.58 1.37 -7.43
C MET A 185 -12.42 0.98 -6.22
N VAL A 186 -13.29 1.87 -5.72
CA VAL A 186 -14.22 1.55 -4.62
C VAL A 186 -15.19 0.45 -5.03
N ALA A 187 -15.81 0.58 -6.21
CA ALA A 187 -16.71 -0.44 -6.73
C ALA A 187 -16.02 -1.81 -6.89
N LEU A 188 -14.80 -1.81 -7.44
CA LEU A 188 -13.98 -3.01 -7.60
C LEU A 188 -13.61 -3.62 -6.23
N PHE A 189 -13.27 -2.79 -5.24
CA PHE A 189 -12.97 -3.27 -3.89
C PHE A 189 -14.17 -3.98 -3.25
N ILE A 190 -15.35 -3.39 -3.36
CA ILE A 190 -16.60 -3.98 -2.86
C ILE A 190 -16.87 -5.32 -3.57
N TYR A 191 -16.77 -5.34 -4.89
CA TYR A 191 -16.99 -6.55 -5.70
C TYR A 191 -16.03 -7.70 -5.33
N LEU A 192 -14.72 -7.42 -5.26
CA LEU A 192 -13.72 -8.41 -4.89
C LEU A 192 -13.90 -8.93 -3.46
N THR A 193 -14.33 -8.06 -2.53
CA THR A 193 -14.63 -8.46 -1.16
C THR A 193 -15.86 -9.37 -1.09
N HIS A 194 -16.90 -9.05 -1.85
CA HIS A 194 -18.09 -9.88 -1.96
C HIS A 194 -17.77 -11.28 -2.52
N LEU A 195 -17.03 -11.36 -3.63
CA LEU A 195 -16.60 -12.64 -4.21
C LEU A 195 -15.82 -13.50 -3.21
N LYS A 196 -14.90 -12.88 -2.46
CA LYS A 196 -14.10 -13.57 -1.47
C LYS A 196 -14.94 -14.11 -0.31
N ASN A 197 -15.95 -13.35 0.13
CA ASN A 197 -16.87 -13.80 1.18
C ASN A 197 -17.71 -15.00 0.71
N GLN A 198 -18.18 -15.00 -0.54
CA GLN A 198 -18.91 -16.14 -1.12
C GLN A 198 -18.04 -17.40 -1.21
N GLN A 199 -16.76 -17.26 -1.59
CA GLN A 199 -15.83 -18.39 -1.63
C GLN A 199 -15.59 -18.99 -0.23
N ASN A 200 -15.41 -18.14 0.77
CA ASN A 200 -15.23 -18.60 2.15
C ASN A 200 -16.48 -19.33 2.66
N GLN A 201 -17.69 -18.83 2.37
CA GLN A 201 -18.94 -19.49 2.76
C GLN A 201 -19.09 -20.87 2.13
N LYS A 202 -18.84 -21.01 0.82
CA LYS A 202 -18.89 -22.31 0.13
C LYS A 202 -17.96 -23.33 0.75
N SER A 203 -16.72 -22.94 1.06
CA SER A 203 -15.74 -23.83 1.67
C SER A 203 -16.13 -24.35 3.05
N ILE A 204 -16.95 -23.61 3.81
CA ILE A 204 -17.43 -24.05 5.12
C ILE A 204 -18.55 -25.08 4.96
N THR A 205 -19.51 -24.83 4.07
CA THR A 205 -20.62 -25.76 3.79
C THR A 205 -20.15 -27.10 3.17
N ASP A 206 -19.02 -27.12 2.46
CA ASP A 206 -18.46 -28.35 1.89
C ASP A 206 -17.71 -29.20 2.93
N ILE A 207 -17.26 -28.61 4.05
CA ILE A 207 -16.62 -29.33 5.17
C ILE A 207 -17.68 -29.94 6.11
N GLU A 208 -18.88 -29.37 6.15
CA GLU A 208 -19.99 -29.83 7.00
C GLU A 208 -20.84 -30.96 6.36
N LYS A 209 -20.54 -31.36 5.12
CA LYS A 209 -21.18 -32.49 4.42
C LYS A 209 -20.26 -33.71 4.38
#